data_AF-A0A267DSB5-F1
#
_entry.id   AF-A0A267DSB5-F1
#
_cell.length_a   1.000
_cell.length_b   1.000
_cell.length_c   1.000
_cell.angle_alpha   90.00
_cell.angle_beta   90.00
_cell.angle_gamma   90.00
#
_symmetry.space_group_name_H-M   'P 1'
#
loop_
_entity.id
_entity.type
_entity.pdbx_description
1 polymer ?
#
loop_
_entity_poly.entity_id
_entity_poly.type
_entity_poly.pdbx_seq_one_letter_code
_entity_poly.pdbx_strand_id
1 'polypeptide(L)'
;MFYDLGVYGTPGPVRRKRGYYNRRLRGMRAMEAFIRKVGGYSFLYADIFLTEEEFNEMFDLEAYNRARKMYHAEGASPGCTRKSDPRLT
;
A
#
# COMPACT_ATOMS: atom_id res chain seq x y z
N MET A 1 16.33 6.62 10.30
CA MET A 1 15.58 7.88 10.17
C MET A 1 14.37 7.61 9.30
N PHE A 2 13.16 7.97 9.74
CA PHE A 2 11.93 7.70 8.99
C PHE A 2 11.53 8.98 8.25
N TYR A 3 11.43 8.89 6.92
CA TYR A 3 10.98 9.99 6.07
C TYR A 3 9.54 9.74 5.66
N ASP A 4 8.65 10.67 5.99
CA ASP A 4 7.26 10.67 5.54
C ASP A 4 7.14 11.50 4.25
N LEU A 5 6.84 10.83 3.14
CA LEU A 5 6.71 11.44 1.82
C LEU A 5 5.31 11.18 1.27
N GLY A 6 4.42 12.14 1.50
CA GLY A 6 3.09 12.15 0.89
C GLY A 6 3.10 12.82 -0.48
N VAL A 7 2.75 12.09 -1.54
CA VAL A 7 2.55 12.66 -2.87
C VAL A 7 1.06 12.99 -3.04
N TYR A 8 0.73 14.28 -2.95
CA TYR A 8 -0.64 14.77 -3.07
C TYR A 8 -0.92 15.42 -4.42
N GLY A 9 -2.18 15.33 -4.84
CA GLY A 9 -2.70 16.00 -6.03
C GLY A 9 -2.95 15.07 -7.21
N THR A 10 -3.85 15.51 -8.10
CA THR A 10 -4.22 14.77 -9.30
C THR A 10 -3.55 15.45 -10.50
N PRO A 11 -2.55 14.83 -11.15
CA PRO A 11 -1.91 15.40 -12.33
C PRO A 11 -2.94 15.86 -13.35
N GLY A 12 -2.76 17.04 -13.95
CA GLY A 12 -3.73 17.64 -14.87
C GLY A 12 -4.27 16.68 -15.95
N PRO A 13 -3.45 15.80 -16.55
CA PRO A 13 -3.94 14.77 -17.47
C PRO A 13 -4.85 13.70 -16.84
N VAL A 14 -4.61 13.30 -15.58
CA VAL A 14 -5.50 12.44 -14.78
C VAL A 14 -6.83 13.17 -14.52
N ARG A 15 -6.76 14.46 -14.13
CA ARG A 15 -7.96 15.30 -13.91
C ARG A 15 -8.84 15.39 -15.17
N ARG A 16 -8.23 15.40 -16.36
CA ARG A 16 -8.91 15.41 -17.65
C ARG A 16 -9.37 14.03 -18.15
N LYS A 17 -9.31 12.98 -17.32
CA LYS A 17 -9.73 11.60 -17.63
C LYS A 17 -9.12 11.02 -18.92
N ARG A 18 -7.93 11.48 -19.33
CA ARG A 18 -7.27 11.03 -20.58
C ARG A 18 -6.49 9.71 -20.43
N GLY A 19 -7.08 8.68 -19.82
CA GLY A 19 -6.46 7.35 -19.72
C GLY A 19 -5.26 7.23 -18.77
N TYR A 20 -5.08 8.18 -17.84
CA TYR A 20 -3.90 8.27 -16.98
C TYR A 20 -3.93 7.40 -15.70
N TYR A 21 -5.01 6.66 -15.45
CA TYR A 21 -5.14 5.83 -14.24
C TYR A 21 -3.99 4.80 -14.14
N ASN A 22 -3.66 4.16 -15.27
CA ASN A 22 -2.54 3.22 -15.36
C ASN A 22 -1.16 3.86 -15.11
N ARG A 23 -1.01 5.17 -15.33
CA ARG A 23 0.26 5.88 -15.10
C ARG A 23 0.43 6.27 -13.62
N ARG A 24 -0.67 6.56 -12.91
CA ARG A 24 -0.66 6.78 -11.45
C ARG A 24 -0.21 5.52 -10.72
N LEU A 25 -0.84 4.37 -11.01
CA LEU A 25 -0.47 3.09 -10.38
C LEU A 25 0.99 2.72 -10.64
N ARG A 26 1.48 2.90 -11.88
CA ARG A 26 2.90 2.66 -12.20
C ARG A 26 3.84 3.57 -11.40
N GLY A 27 3.48 4.84 -11.24
CA GLY A 27 4.26 5.79 -10.43
C GLY A 27 4.31 5.40 -8.95
N MET A 28 3.16 5.03 -8.38
CA MET A 28 3.08 4.55 -6.99
C MET A 28 3.91 3.28 -6.79
N ARG A 29 3.74 2.27 -7.65
CA ARG A 29 4.52 1.02 -7.60
C ARG A 29 6.02 1.25 -7.70
N ALA A 30 6.46 2.21 -8.53
CA ALA A 30 7.88 2.56 -8.65
C ALA A 30 8.42 3.23 -7.37
N MET A 31 7.65 4.11 -6.75
CA MET A 31 7.99 4.72 -5.46
C MET A 31 8.06 3.66 -4.36
N GLU A 32 7.07 2.77 -4.26
CA GLU A 32 7.03 1.70 -3.27
C GLU A 32 8.20 0.71 -3.43
N ALA A 33 8.56 0.36 -4.67
CA ALA A 33 9.74 -0.46 -4.95
C ALA A 33 11.04 0.23 -4.52
N PHE A 34 11.16 1.55 -4.73
CA PHE A 34 12.31 2.31 -4.25
C PHE A 34 12.40 2.31 -2.72
N ILE A 35 11.27 2.55 -2.03
CA ILE A 35 11.19 2.53 -0.56
C ILE A 35 11.68 1.19 -0.01
N ARG A 36 11.17 0.07 -0.54
CA ARG A 36 11.61 -1.28 -0.13
C ARG A 36 13.10 -1.51 -0.40
N LYS A 37 13.58 -1.11 -1.58
CA LYS A 37 15.00 -1.23 -1.97
C LYS A 37 15.95 -0.54 -0.98
N VAL A 38 15.54 0.58 -0.39
CA VAL A 38 16.38 1.33 0.58
C VAL A 38 16.13 0.93 2.04
N GLY A 39 15.35 -0.13 2.30
CA GLY A 39 14.99 -0.56 3.65
C GLY A 39 14.03 0.42 4.37
N GLY A 40 13.27 1.18 3.58
CA GLY A 40 12.26 2.10 4.07
C GLY A 40 10.89 1.44 4.26
N TYR A 41 9.94 2.23 4.74
CA TYR A 41 8.58 1.81 5.04
C TYR A 41 7.59 2.83 4.49
N SER A 42 6.45 2.35 3.96
CA SER A 42 5.32 3.21 3.60
C SER A 42 4.34 3.32 4.76
N PHE A 43 3.91 4.53 5.11
CA PHE A 43 2.92 4.73 6.15
C PHE A 43 1.50 4.37 5.66
N LEU A 44 0.81 3.49 6.39
CA LEU A 44 -0.47 2.87 5.99
C LEU A 44 -1.72 3.75 6.14
N TYR A 45 -1.52 5.04 6.47
CA TYR A 45 -2.60 6.03 6.40
C TYR A 45 -2.95 6.34 4.93
N ALA A 46 -1.97 6.22 4.03
CA ALA A 46 -2.16 6.37 2.59
C ALA A 46 -2.43 5.01 1.92
N ASP A 47 -2.93 5.04 0.68
CA ASP A 47 -3.10 3.84 -0.12
C ASP A 47 -1.75 3.18 -0.44
N ILE A 48 -1.71 1.86 -0.32
CA ILE A 48 -0.57 1.02 -0.73
C ILE A 48 -1.00 0.04 -1.82
N PHE A 49 -0.19 -0.16 -2.85
CA PHE A 49 -0.52 -1.01 -3.99
C PHE A 49 0.36 -2.26 -4.08
N LEU A 50 0.87 -2.70 -2.93
CA LEU A 50 1.78 -3.83 -2.78
C LEU A 50 1.05 -5.18 -2.74
N THR A 51 1.74 -6.25 -3.16
CA THR A 51 1.31 -7.61 -2.80
C THR A 51 1.59 -7.89 -1.31
N GLU A 52 1.07 -9.01 -0.79
CA GLU A 52 1.30 -9.41 0.60
C GLU A 52 2.78 -9.74 0.86
N GLU A 53 3.45 -10.35 -0.12
CA GLU A 53 4.88 -10.65 -0.06
C GLU A 53 5.71 -9.36 -0.02
N GLU A 54 5.42 -8.42 -0.91
CA GLU A 54 6.10 -7.11 -0.95
C GLU A 54 5.86 -6.28 0.32
N PHE A 55 4.68 -6.43 0.92
CA PHE A 55 4.35 -5.80 2.20
C PHE A 55 5.12 -6.42 3.37
N ASN A 56 5.26 -7.75 3.38
CA ASN A 56 5.97 -8.48 4.42
C ASN A 56 7.50 -8.24 4.37
N GLU A 57 8.06 -7.78 3.26
CA GLU A 57 9.45 -7.28 3.19
C GLU A 57 9.67 -6.06 4.10
N MET A 58 8.62 -5.25 4.29
CA MET A 58 8.65 -4.10 5.21
C MET A 58 8.21 -4.54 6.60
N PHE A 59 7.03 -5.14 6.74
CA PHE A 59 6.41 -5.40 8.04
C PHE A 59 6.34 -6.89 8.36
N ASP A 60 7.00 -7.32 9.44
CA ASP A 60 6.76 -8.66 9.99
C ASP A 60 5.37 -8.72 10.65
N LEU A 61 4.46 -9.49 10.03
CA LEU A 61 3.09 -9.67 10.47
C LEU A 61 2.90 -10.81 11.47
N GLU A 62 3.95 -11.49 11.95
CA GLU A 62 3.79 -12.65 12.83
C GLU A 62 2.97 -12.31 14.09
N ALA A 63 3.33 -11.23 14.80
CA ALA A 63 2.61 -10.78 15.98
C ALA A 63 1.16 -10.35 15.68
N TYR A 64 0.96 -9.66 14.55
CA TYR A 64 -0.35 -9.23 14.08
C TYR A 64 -1.26 -10.43 13.78
N ASN A 65 -0.75 -11.43 13.07
CA ASN A 65 -1.48 -12.64 12.72
C ASN A 65 -1.82 -13.47 13.96
N ARG A 66 -0.91 -13.57 14.95
CA ARG A 66 -1.21 -14.20 16.24
C ARG A 66 -2.38 -13.51 16.95
N ALA A 67 -2.38 -12.17 16.98
CA ALA A 67 -3.48 -11.41 17.58
C ALA A 67 -4.81 -11.64 16.83
N ARG A 68 -4.79 -11.61 15.49
CA ARG A 68 -6.01 -11.87 14.69
C ARG A 68 -6.60 -13.24 14.97
N LYS A 69 -5.77 -14.27 15.11
CA LYS A 69 -6.21 -15.62 15.44
C LYS A 69 -6.77 -15.70 16.86
N MET A 70 -6.09 -15.09 17.83
CA MET A 70 -6.52 -15.06 19.24
C MET A 70 -7.92 -14.45 19.41
N TYR A 71 -8.24 -13.41 18.64
CA TYR A 71 -9.52 -12.70 18.72
C TYR A 71 -10.53 -13.10 17.63
N HIS A 72 -10.29 -14.19 16.89
CA HIS A 72 -11.16 -14.63 15.79
C HIS A 72 -11.45 -13.56 14.73
N ALA A 73 -10.49 -12.64 14.51
CA ALA A 73 -10.65 -11.48 13.63
C ALA A 73 -10.27 -11.76 12.16
N GLU A 74 -9.87 -13.00 11.83
CA GLU A 74 -9.39 -13.39 10.50
C GLU A 74 -10.42 -13.12 9.39
N GLY A 75 -11.72 -13.32 9.67
CA GLY A 75 -12.83 -13.01 8.77
C GLY A 75 -13.54 -11.67 9.03
N ALA A 76 -13.26 -11.02 10.17
CA ALA A 76 -13.97 -9.82 10.59
C ALA A 76 -13.49 -8.55 9.85
N SER A 77 -12.22 -8.51 9.45
CA SER A 77 -11.64 -7.38 8.73
C SER A 77 -10.68 -7.84 7.62
N PRO A 78 -10.57 -7.12 6.49
CA PRO A 78 -9.53 -7.37 5.50
C PRO A 78 -8.11 -7.32 6.07
N GLY A 79 -7.19 -8.04 5.43
CA GLY A 79 -5.75 -7.89 5.69
C GLY A 79 -5.24 -6.51 5.25
N CYS A 80 -4.06 -6.12 5.72
CA CYS A 80 -3.51 -4.76 5.54
C CYS A 80 -3.40 -4.33 4.06
N THR A 81 -3.00 -5.24 3.17
CA THR A 81 -2.86 -4.98 1.73
C THR A 81 -4.19 -4.93 0.98
N ARG A 82 -5.22 -5.62 1.49
CA ARG A 82 -6.52 -5.75 0.82
C ARG A 82 -7.38 -4.48 0.92
N LYS A 83 -7.06 -3.57 1.84
CA LYS A 83 -7.75 -2.26 2.00
C LYS A 83 -7.65 -1.40 0.74
N SER A 84 -6.53 -1.49 0.02
CA SER A 84 -6.18 -0.58 -1.07
C SER A 84 -6.22 -1.25 -2.45
N ASP A 85 -6.88 -2.42 -2.56
CA ASP A 85 -7.00 -3.16 -3.82
C ASP A 85 -7.83 -2.34 -4.86
N PRO A 86 -7.23 -1.92 -5.98
CA PRO A 86 -7.93 -1.12 -6.99
C PRO A 86 -9.09 -1.86 -7.67
N ARG A 87 -9.22 -3.18 -7.48
CA ARG A 87 -10.33 -3.99 -8.02
C ARG A 87 -11.59 -3.93 -7.15
N LEU A 88 -11.48 -3.41 -5.93
CA LEU A 88 -12.58 -3.31 -4.97
C LEU A 88 -13.27 -1.92 -4.98
N THR A 89 -12.82 -1.00 -5.84
CA THR A 89 -13.33 0.38 -5.99
C THR A 89 -13.65 0.71 -7.44
#